data_AF-A0A1Q5T825-F1
#
_entry.id   AF-A0A1Q5T825-F1
#
_cell.length_a   1.000
_cell.length_b   1.000
_cell.length_c   1.000
_cell.angle_alpha   90.00
_cell.angle_beta   90.00
_cell.angle_gamma   90.00
#
_symmetry.space_group_name_H-M   'P 1'
#
loop_
_entity.id
_entity.type
_entity.pdbx_description
1 polymer ?
#
loop_
_entity_poly.entity_id
_entity_poly.type
_entity_poly.pdbx_seq_one_letter_code
_entity_poly.pdbx_strand_id
1 'polypeptide(L)' 'MFSGMFRRRQAVDPAAAESPGSYEVPLYTNAAYYPNWRVYKKQPPSSLRLGFISHVFYAFAWYAANHL' A
#
# COMPACT_ATOMS: atom_id res chain seq x y z
N MET A 1 -53.48 38.39 16.85
CA MET A 1 -52.94 38.13 15.49
C MET A 1 -51.69 37.31 15.65
N PHE A 2 -51.74 36.02 15.30
CA PHE A 2 -50.63 35.07 15.45
C PHE A 2 -49.72 35.14 14.23
N SER A 3 -48.41 35.32 14.41
CA SER A 3 -47.43 35.05 13.36
C SER A 3 -46.31 34.21 13.95
N GLY A 4 -46.41 32.90 13.74
CA GLY A 4 -45.42 31.93 14.16
C GLY A 4 -44.18 32.05 13.30
N MET A 5 -43.08 32.52 13.89
CA MET A 5 -41.74 32.26 13.36
C MET A 5 -41.38 30.80 13.64
N PHE A 6 -41.95 29.89 12.86
CA PHE A 6 -41.38 28.56 12.69
C PHE A 6 -40.06 28.72 11.95
N ARG A 7 -38.99 28.91 12.70
CA ARG A 7 -37.64 28.63 12.22
C ARG A 7 -37.61 27.14 11.94
N ARG A 8 -37.90 26.78 10.68
CA ARG A 8 -37.70 25.44 10.12
C ARG A 8 -36.30 25.04 10.56
N ARG A 9 -36.20 24.15 11.55
CA ARG A 9 -34.96 23.45 11.84
C ARG A 9 -34.62 22.81 10.52
N GLN A 10 -33.59 23.32 9.87
CA GLN A 10 -33.00 22.67 8.72
C GLN A 10 -32.67 21.27 9.23
N ALA A 11 -33.43 20.28 8.75
CA ALA A 11 -33.07 18.89 8.96
C ALA A 11 -31.66 18.80 8.41
N VAL A 12 -30.69 18.55 9.28
CA VAL A 12 -29.36 18.13 8.86
C VAL A 12 -29.62 16.81 8.17
N ASP A 13 -29.66 16.82 6.84
CA ASP A 13 -29.81 15.61 6.05
C ASP A 13 -28.67 14.67 6.48
N PRO A 14 -28.95 13.53 7.15
CA PRO A 14 -27.90 12.64 7.65
C PRO A 14 -27.13 11.96 6.52
N ALA A 15 -27.54 12.15 5.26
CA ALA A 15 -26.89 11.63 4.07
C ALA A 15 -25.79 12.56 3.51
N ALA A 16 -25.66 13.80 4.01
CA ALA A 16 -24.67 14.76 3.51
C ALA A 16 -23.33 14.73 4.26
N ALA A 17 -23.25 14.00 5.37
CA ALA A 17 -22.06 13.90 6.20
C ALA A 17 -21.51 12.48 6.14
N GLU A 18 -20.86 12.13 5.04
CA GLU A 18 -19.80 11.12 4.93
C GLU A 18 -19.48 10.99 3.44
N SER A 19 -18.68 11.93 2.90
CA SER A 19 -17.80 11.54 1.81
C SER A 19 -17.04 10.31 2.31
N PRO A 20 -17.04 9.16 1.63
CA PRO A 20 -16.28 8.00 2.08
C PRO A 20 -14.86 8.50 2.25
N GLY A 21 -14.43 8.66 3.50
CA GLY A 21 -13.12 9.19 3.83
C GLY A 21 -12.16 8.33 3.03
N SER A 22 -11.36 8.97 2.17
CA SER A 22 -10.31 8.28 1.44
C SER A 22 -9.52 7.54 2.51
N TYR A 23 -9.71 6.23 2.57
CA TYR A 23 -8.92 5.37 3.42
C TYR A 23 -7.54 5.42 2.79
N GLU A 24 -6.73 6.39 3.20
CA GLU A 24 -5.30 6.35 2.94
C GLU A 24 -4.80 5.15 3.73
N VAL A 25 -4.81 3.98 3.08
CA VAL A 25 -4.08 2.83 3.56
C VAL A 25 -2.62 3.22 3.42
N PRO A 26 -1.89 3.46 4.51
CA PRO A 26 -0.48 3.81 4.41
C PRO A 26 0.25 2.63 3.75
N LEU A 27 0.66 2.83 2.49
CA LEU A 27 1.43 1.86 1.73
C LEU A 27 2.87 1.90 2.21
N TYR A 28 3.18 1.05 3.20
CA TYR A 28 4.55 0.88 3.66
C TYR A 28 5.33 0.03 2.67
N THR A 29 6.44 0.59 2.16
CA THR A 29 7.34 -0.13 1.27
C THR A 29 8.42 -0.82 2.09
N ASN A 30 8.44 -2.16 2.05
CA ASN A 30 9.51 -2.99 2.58
C ASN A 30 10.11 -3.82 1.44
N ALA A 31 11.38 -3.57 1.12
CA ALA A 31 12.08 -4.23 0.04
C ALA A 31 13.24 -5.09 0.55
N ALA A 32 13.40 -6.27 -0.03
CA ALA A 32 14.49 -7.17 0.30
C ALA A 32 15.32 -7.52 -0.95
N TYR A 33 16.64 -7.57 -0.78
CA TYR A 33 17.53 -8.12 -1.79
C TYR A 33 17.59 -9.64 -1.64
N TYR A 34 17.29 -10.39 -2.70
CA TYR A 34 17.52 -11.83 -2.76
C TYR A 34 18.86 -12.09 -3.45
N PRO A 35 19.90 -12.50 -2.72
CA PRO A 35 21.17 -12.80 -3.33
C PRO A 35 21.20 -14.19 -3.97
N ASN A 36 21.76 -14.27 -5.17
CA ASN A 36 21.84 -15.51 -5.97
C ASN A 36 22.50 -16.67 -5.21
N TRP A 37 23.43 -16.38 -4.29
CA TRP A 37 24.16 -17.42 -3.54
C TRP A 37 23.30 -18.19 -2.53
N ARG A 38 22.13 -17.69 -2.14
CA ARG A 38 21.23 -18.41 -1.21
C ARG A 38 20.68 -19.70 -1.79
N VAL A 39 20.59 -19.81 -3.11
CA VAL A 39 20.17 -21.05 -3.77
C VAL A 39 21.11 -22.22 -3.45
N TYR A 40 22.41 -21.95 -3.30
CA TYR A 40 23.42 -22.96 -2.97
C TYR A 40 23.36 -23.41 -1.51
N LYS A 41 22.69 -22.67 -0.63
CA LYS A 41 22.43 -23.06 0.76
C LYS A 41 21.11 -23.81 0.94
N LYS A 42 20.54 -24.35 -0.15
CA LYS A 42 19.20 -24.99 -0.18
C LYS A 42 18.09 -24.07 0.33
N GLN A 43 18.27 -22.75 0.21
CA GLN A 43 17.23 -21.77 0.53
C GLN A 43 16.64 -21.26 -0.77
N PRO A 44 15.56 -21.90 -1.27
CA PRO A 44 14.90 -21.44 -2.48
C PRO A 44 14.26 -20.06 -2.26
N PRO A 45 13.93 -19.32 -3.33
CA PRO A 45 13.22 -18.05 -3.23
C PRO A 45 11.92 -18.15 -2.42
N SER A 46 11.26 -19.30 -2.46
CA SER A 46 10.05 -19.61 -1.67
C SER A 46 10.27 -19.65 -0.15
N SER A 47 11.51 -19.74 0.32
CA SER A 47 11.85 -19.66 1.76
C SER A 47 11.80 -18.23 2.31
N LEU A 48 11.63 -17.23 1.46
CA LEU A 48 11.53 -15.83 1.89
C LEU A 48 10.17 -15.59 2.56
N ARG A 49 10.17 -14.89 3.71
CA ARG A 49 8.92 -14.56 4.43
C ARG A 49 8.19 -13.42 3.72
N LEU A 50 7.47 -13.74 2.64
CA LEU A 50 6.74 -12.78 1.81
C LEU A 50 5.63 -12.03 2.55
N GLY A 51 5.13 -12.55 3.69
CA GLY A 51 4.12 -11.88 4.50
C GLY A 51 4.52 -10.51 5.07
N PHE A 52 5.82 -10.16 5.02
CA PHE A 52 6.32 -8.86 5.50
C PHE A 52 7.07 -8.06 4.42
N ILE A 53 7.15 -8.57 3.19
CA ILE A 53 7.97 -7.99 2.12
C ILE A 53 7.05 -7.58 0.98
N SER A 54 7.12 -6.31 0.61
CA SER A 54 6.35 -5.76 -0.51
C SER A 54 7.07 -5.89 -1.85
N HIS A 55 8.41 -5.81 -1.86
CA HIS A 55 9.22 -5.84 -3.09
C HIS A 55 10.46 -6.72 -2.90
N VAL A 56 10.82 -7.50 -3.93
CA VAL A 56 12.04 -8.32 -3.92
C VAL A 56 12.92 -7.94 -5.12
N PHE A 57 14.17 -7.59 -4.84
CA PHE A 57 15.17 -7.30 -5.87
C PHE A 57 16.17 -8.45 -5.98
N TYR A 58 16.32 -9.01 -7.18
CA TYR A 58 17.32 -10.04 -7.44
C TYR A 58 18.71 -9.41 -7.57
N ALA A 59 19.71 -9.94 -6.85
CA ALA A 59 21.06 -9.40 -6.85
C ALA A 59 22.16 -10.47 -6.85
N PHE A 60 23.25 -10.31 -7.61
CA PHE A 60 23.55 -9.25 -8.57
C PHE A 60 23.19 -9.69 -9.99
N ALA A 61 22.67 -8.76 -10.80
CA ALA A 61 22.54 -8.96 -12.24
C ALA A 61 23.94 -8.92 -12.87
N TRP A 62 24.26 -9.92 -13.69
CA TRP A 62 25.52 -9.97 -14.41
C TRP A 62 25.41 -9.13 -15.69
N TYR A 63 26.40 -8.29 -15.95
CA TYR A 63 26.58 -7.64 -17.24
C TYR A 63 27.94 -8.03 -17.82
N ALA A 64 27.96 -8.46 -19.08
CA ALA A 64 29.20 -8.72 -19.82
C ALA A 64 29.48 -7.52 -20.73
N ALA A 65 30.53 -6.76 -20.41
CA ALA A 65 31.04 -5.74 -21.31
C ALA A 65 31.94 -6.42 -22.35
N ASN A 66 31.38 -6.69 -23.53
CA ASN A 66 32.20 -7.09 -24.68
C ASN A 66 32.83 -5.81 -25.26
N HIS A 67 34.11 -5.60 -24.99
CA HIS A 67 34.91 -4.59 -25.68
C HIS A 67 35.13 -5.05 -27.13
N LEU A 68 34.63 -4.25 -28.08
CA LEU A 68 35.11 -4.26 -29.48
C LEU A 68 36.52 -3.67 -29.54
#